data_AF-A0A2T0WKI8-F1
#
_entry.id   AF-A0A2T0WKI8-F1
#
_cell.length_a   1.000
_cell.length_b   1.000
_cell.length_c   1.000
_cell.angle_alpha   90.00
_cell.angle_beta   90.00
_cell.angle_gamma   90.00
#
_symmetry.space_group_name_H-M   'P 1'
#
loop_
_entity.id
_entity.type
_entity.pdbx_description
1 polymer ?
#
loop_
_entity_poly.entity_id
_entity_poly.type
_entity_poly.pdbx_seq_one_letter_code
_entity_poly.pdbx_strand_id
1 'polypeptide(L)'
;MKRGIVFIATLLMLGSCGIFLPRPEFKKGMTENRFLRQNRDAVINTLDNGKTVYRVDRGERFFVLATFEDGKLVKLEEKEARPAWMQPQEDQEKRNK
;
A
#
# COMPACT_ATOMS: atom_id res chain seq x y z
N MET A 1 -35.66 31.07 17.44
CA MET A 1 -35.65 29.65 17.00
C MET A 1 -35.02 29.40 15.61
N LYS A 2 -34.80 30.41 14.74
CA LYS A 2 -34.27 30.19 13.37
C LYS A 2 -32.75 29.94 13.26
N ARG A 3 -31.95 30.37 14.24
CA ARG A 3 -30.47 30.26 14.19
C ARG A 3 -29.92 28.87 14.50
N GLY A 4 -30.63 28.05 15.28
CA GLY A 4 -30.16 26.71 15.65
C GLY A 4 -30.16 25.71 14.48
N ILE A 5 -31.11 25.86 13.56
CA ILE A 5 -31.23 25.00 12.37
C ILE A 5 -30.00 25.18 11.45
N VAL A 6 -29.48 26.40 11.36
CA VAL A 6 -28.31 26.72 10.54
C VAL A 6 -27.08 25.97 11.05
N PHE A 7 -26.84 25.94 12.36
CA PHE A 7 -25.70 25.22 12.96
C PHE A 7 -25.75 23.71 12.75
N ILE A 8 -26.94 23.10 12.84
CA ILE A 8 -27.11 21.66 12.61
C ILE A 8 -26.86 21.33 11.13
N ALA A 9 -27.33 22.18 10.21
CA ALA A 9 -27.09 22.01 8.78
C ALA A 9 -25.61 22.13 8.40
N THR A 10 -24.86 23.08 8.99
CA THR A 10 -23.42 23.19 8.75
C THR A 10 -22.63 22.00 9.31
N LEU A 11 -23.02 21.48 10.48
CA LEU A 11 -22.37 20.29 11.05
C LEU A 11 -22.56 19.04 10.16
N LEU A 12 -23.76 18.85 9.61
CA LEU A 12 -24.06 17.73 8.72
C LEU A 12 -23.31 17.83 7.38
N MET A 13 -23.20 19.04 6.82
CA MET A 13 -22.45 19.28 5.59
C MET A 13 -20.95 18.99 5.74
N LEU A 14 -20.34 19.40 6.86
CA LEU A 14 -18.92 19.16 7.16
C LEU A 14 -18.62 17.67 7.48
N GLY A 15 -19.57 16.93 8.05
CA GLY A 15 -19.42 15.50 8.37
C GLY A 15 -19.48 14.57 7.15
N SER A 16 -19.98 15.04 6.00
CA SER A 16 -20.15 14.22 4.80
C SER A 16 -18.82 13.81 4.13
N CYS A 17 -17.73 14.55 4.37
CA CYS A 17 -16.41 14.25 3.81
C CYS A 17 -15.74 13.00 4.40
N GLY A 18 -16.19 12.50 5.56
CA GLY A 18 -15.54 11.36 6.23
C GLY A 18 -15.95 9.98 5.70
N ILE A 19 -17.11 9.86 5.05
CA ILE A 19 -17.71 8.58 4.66
C ILE A 19 -17.11 8.05 3.35
N PHE A 20 -16.57 8.93 2.51
CA PHE A 20 -16.01 8.60 1.20
C PHE A 20 -14.48 8.49 1.19
N LEU A 21 -13.82 8.36 2.35
CA LEU A 21 -12.40 8.08 2.33
C LEU A 21 -12.18 6.69 1.70
N PRO A 22 -11.28 6.56 0.72
CA PRO A 22 -10.90 5.25 0.18
C PRO A 22 -10.45 4.38 1.35
N ARG A 23 -10.95 3.15 1.40
CA ARG A 23 -10.52 2.19 2.43
C ARG A 23 -9.00 2.09 2.37
N PRO A 24 -8.28 2.23 3.51
CA PRO A 24 -6.83 2.15 3.51
C PRO A 24 -6.42 0.80 2.94
N GLU A 25 -5.60 0.85 1.90
CA GLU A 25 -5.20 -0.32 1.11
C GLU A 25 -4.41 -1.33 1.94
N PHE A 26 -3.67 -0.83 2.93
CA PHE A 26 -3.02 -1.65 3.94
C PHE A 26 -3.38 -1.16 5.34
N LYS A 27 -3.62 -2.11 6.26
CA LYS A 27 -3.92 -1.80 7.66
C LYS A 27 -3.13 -2.74 8.56
N LYS A 28 -2.38 -2.20 9.52
CA LYS A 28 -1.68 -2.99 10.52
C LYS A 28 -2.66 -3.94 11.23
N GLY A 29 -2.27 -5.20 11.38
CA GLY A 29 -3.10 -6.28 11.93
C GLY A 29 -4.14 -6.86 10.95
N MET A 30 -4.16 -6.44 9.68
CA MET A 30 -4.96 -7.07 8.64
C MET A 30 -4.55 -8.54 8.47
N THR A 31 -5.52 -9.43 8.24
CA THR A 31 -5.26 -10.83 7.94
C THR A 31 -4.66 -11.02 6.55
N GLU A 32 -3.77 -11.99 6.41
CA GLU A 32 -3.12 -12.35 5.14
C GLU A 32 -4.14 -12.61 4.02
N ASN A 33 -5.21 -13.36 4.30
CA ASN A 33 -6.28 -13.60 3.33
C ASN A 33 -6.96 -12.29 2.87
N ARG A 34 -7.24 -11.35 3.79
CA ARG A 34 -7.83 -10.06 3.41
C ARG A 34 -6.89 -9.27 2.51
N PHE A 35 -5.59 -9.30 2.81
CA PHE A 35 -4.56 -8.64 2.02
C PHE A 35 -4.47 -9.21 0.60
N LEU A 36 -4.39 -10.53 0.45
CA LEU A 36 -4.28 -11.21 -0.85
C LEU A 36 -5.52 -11.01 -1.72
N ARG A 37 -6.70 -10.87 -1.11
CA ARG A 37 -7.93 -10.52 -1.84
C ARG A 37 -7.90 -9.12 -2.45
N GLN A 38 -7.20 -8.19 -1.81
CA GLN A 38 -7.03 -6.81 -2.27
C GLN A 38 -5.87 -6.67 -3.26
N ASN A 39 -4.80 -7.44 -3.07
CA ASN A 39 -3.56 -7.39 -3.84
C ASN A 39 -3.33 -8.76 -4.51
N ARG A 40 -4.03 -9.01 -5.62
CA ARG A 40 -4.02 -10.32 -6.30
C ARG A 40 -2.71 -10.61 -7.04
N ASP A 41 -1.99 -9.55 -7.35
CA ASP A 41 -0.67 -9.49 -7.97
C ASP A 41 0.47 -9.60 -6.95
N ALA A 42 0.16 -9.75 -5.66
CA ALA A 42 1.17 -9.93 -4.63
C ALA A 42 2.00 -11.20 -4.86
N VAL A 43 3.31 -11.05 -4.91
CA VAL A 43 4.28 -12.15 -5.07
C VAL A 43 4.98 -12.42 -3.75
N ILE A 44 5.26 -13.68 -3.43
CA ILE A 44 6.05 -14.02 -2.24
C ILE A 44 7.49 -13.59 -2.46
N ASN A 45 7.99 -12.67 -1.63
CA ASN A 45 9.39 -12.23 -1.63
C ASN A 45 10.26 -13.07 -0.67
N THR A 46 9.70 -13.45 0.49
CA THR A 46 10.40 -14.24 1.49
C THR A 46 9.39 -15.08 2.26
N LEU A 47 9.73 -16.34 2.53
CA LEU A 47 8.97 -17.25 3.36
C LEU A 47 9.93 -17.85 4.39
N ASP A 48 9.74 -17.49 5.65
CA ASP A 48 10.51 -17.99 6.79
C ASP A 48 9.53 -18.52 7.86
N ASN A 49 10.01 -19.36 8.77
CA ASN A 49 9.17 -20.05 9.75
C ASN A 49 8.40 -19.05 10.63
N GLY A 50 7.11 -18.87 10.32
CA GLY A 50 6.21 -17.93 11.01
C GLY A 50 6.17 -16.52 10.42
N LYS A 51 6.91 -16.24 9.35
CA LYS A 51 7.00 -14.94 8.71
C LYS A 51 6.92 -15.01 7.19
N THR A 52 5.91 -14.35 6.62
CA THR A 52 5.74 -14.24 5.16
C THR A 52 5.91 -12.80 4.72
N VAL A 53 6.73 -12.54 3.72
CA VAL A 53 6.87 -11.21 3.12
C VAL A 53 6.35 -11.27 1.70
N TYR A 54 5.31 -10.49 1.42
CA TYR A 54 4.78 -10.28 0.08
C TYR A 54 5.32 -8.99 -0.53
N ARG A 55 5.57 -9.01 -1.83
CA ARG A 55 5.84 -7.84 -2.65
C ARG A 55 4.61 -7.51 -3.49
N VAL A 56 4.22 -6.25 -3.49
CA VAL A 56 3.16 -5.70 -4.36
C VAL A 56 3.78 -4.60 -5.20
N ASP A 57 3.74 -4.74 -6.52
CA ASP A 57 4.30 -3.72 -7.40
C ASP A 57 3.35 -2.51 -7.49
N ARG A 58 3.94 -1.31 -7.50
CA ARG A 58 3.24 -0.02 -7.56
C ARG A 58 3.75 0.77 -8.76
N GLY A 59 3.13 0.50 -9.91
CA GLY A 59 3.60 1.03 -11.19
C GLY A 59 4.97 0.45 -11.57
N GLU A 60 5.80 1.23 -12.26
CA GLU A 60 7.06 0.74 -12.83
C GLU A 60 8.26 0.88 -11.89
N ARG A 61 8.17 1.76 -10.88
CA ARG A 61 9.33 2.22 -10.12
C ARG A 61 9.30 1.88 -8.64
N PHE A 62 8.14 1.58 -8.07
CA PHE A 62 8.00 1.34 -6.64
C PHE A 62 7.36 -0.01 -6.38
N PHE A 63 7.65 -0.57 -5.21
CA PHE A 63 7.00 -1.76 -4.71
C PHE A 63 6.87 -1.69 -3.19
N VAL A 64 5.88 -2.40 -2.66
CA VAL A 64 5.60 -2.48 -1.24
C VAL A 64 5.93 -3.88 -0.74
N LEU A 65 6.67 -3.98 0.35
CA LEU A 65 6.90 -5.21 1.10
C LEU A 65 5.96 -5.26 2.30
N ALA A 66 5.00 -6.19 2.27
CA ALA A 66 4.05 -6.45 3.33
C ALA A 66 4.49 -7.69 4.12
N THR A 67 4.88 -7.48 5.38
CA THR A 67 5.35 -8.55 6.28
C THR A 67 4.22 -9.04 7.17
N PHE A 68 3.98 -10.34 7.13
CA PHE A 68 3.02 -11.06 7.96
C PHE A 68 3.76 -11.91 8.98
N GLU A 69 3.31 -11.83 10.23
CA GLU A 69 3.71 -12.73 11.32
C GLU A 69 2.42 -13.24 11.96
N ASP A 70 2.33 -14.55 12.21
CA ASP A 70 1.11 -15.22 12.69
C ASP A 70 -0.16 -14.88 11.90
N GLY A 71 -0.03 -14.76 10.57
CA GLY A 71 -1.12 -14.44 9.64
C GLY A 71 -1.62 -13.00 9.71
N LYS A 72 -0.92 -12.09 10.41
CA LYS A 72 -1.27 -10.68 10.56
C LYS A 72 -0.20 -9.76 10.00
N LEU A 73 -0.62 -8.70 9.32
CA LEU A 73 0.26 -7.67 8.78
C LEU A 73 0.93 -6.89 9.92
N VAL A 74 2.23 -7.06 10.10
CA VAL A 74 3.02 -6.41 11.16
C VAL A 74 3.86 -5.24 10.65
N LYS A 75 4.32 -5.28 9.39
CA LYS A 75 5.21 -4.28 8.79
C LYS A 75 4.87 -4.02 7.33
N LEU A 76 5.03 -2.77 6.91
CA LEU A 76 4.98 -2.33 5.52
C LEU A 76 6.23 -1.50 5.23
N GLU A 77 6.90 -1.78 4.11
CA GLU A 77 8.01 -0.98 3.60
C GLU A 77 7.73 -0.62 2.15
N GLU A 78 7.93 0.63 1.76
CA GLU A 78 7.91 1.04 0.36
C GLU A 78 9.34 1.20 -0.13
N LYS A 79 9.64 0.65 -1.31
CA LYS A 79 10.98 0.63 -1.90
C LYS A 79 10.91 0.98 -3.37
N GLU A 80 11.97 1.60 -3.86
CA GLU A 80 12.20 1.80 -5.29
C GLU A 80 12.79 0.53 -5.92
N ALA A 81 12.21 0.09 -7.03
CA ALA A 81 12.67 -1.05 -7.82
C ALA A 81 14.06 -0.80 -8.45
N ARG A 82 14.32 0.45 -8.85
CA ARG A 82 15.61 0.90 -9.37
C ARG A 82 15.93 2.28 -8.81
N PRO A 83 17.07 2.46 -8.12
CA PRO A 83 17.50 3.78 -7.70
C PRO A 83 17.69 4.68 -8.92
N ALA A 84 17.27 5.93 -8.84
CA ALA A 84 17.36 6.88 -9.97
C ALA A 84 18.79 7.07 -10.53
N TRP A 85 19.82 6.75 -9.75
CA TRP A 85 21.23 6.86 -10.14
C TRP A 85 21.80 5.61 -10.81
N MET A 86 21.06 4.49 -10.83
CA MET A 86 21.52 3.25 -11.45
C MET A 86 21.05 3.22 -12.91
N GLN A 87 21.99 3.40 -13.84
CA GLN A 87 21.69 3.37 -15.28
C GLN A 87 21.15 1.99 -15.70
N PRO A 88 20.18 1.92 -16.62
CA PRO A 88 19.70 0.66 -17.16
C PRO A 88 20.86 -0.17 -17.73
N GLN A 89 20.93 -1.44 -17.36
CA GLN A 89 22.00 -2.35 -17.80
C GLN A 89 22.05 -2.50 -19.34
N GLU A 90 20.95 -2.19 -20.03
CA GLU A 90 20.86 -2.16 -21.50
C GLU A 90 21.80 -1.13 -22.15
N ASP A 91 22.20 -0.06 -21.44
CA ASP A 91 23.13 0.94 -21.96
C ASP A 91 24.60 0.47 -21.86
N GLN A 92 24.91 -0.48 -20.97
CA GLN A 92 26.27 -1.01 -20.83
C GLN A 92 26.63 -2.05 -21.90
N GLU A 93 25.65 -2.86 -22.32
CA GLU A 93 25.87 -3.87 -23.37
C GLU A 93 26.10 -3.24 -24.75
N LYS A 94 25.52 -2.07 -25.02
CA LYS A 94 25.73 -1.30 -26.26
C LYS A 94 27.05 -0.52 -26.29
N ARG A 95 27.71 -0.31 -25.14
CA ARG A 95 28.97 0.45 -25.05
C ARG A 95 30.23 -0.42 -25.20
N ASN A 96 30.07 -1.74 -25.10
CA ASN A 96 31.14 -2.73 -25.28
C ASN A 96 31.09 -3.45 -26.65
N LYS A 97 30.30 -2.93 -27.59
CA LYS A 97 30.24 -3.38 -29.00
C LYS A 97 30.71 -2.26 -29.91
#